data_AF-A0A934DDC9-F1
#
_entry.id   AF-A0A934DDC9-F1
#
_cell.length_a   1.000
_cell.length_b   1.000
_cell.length_c   1.000
_cell.angle_alpha   90.00
_cell.angle_beta   90.00
_cell.angle_gamma   90.00
#
_symmetry.space_group_name_H-M   'P 1'
#
loop_
_entity.id
_entity.type
_entity.pdbx_description
1 polymer ?
#
loop_
_entity_poly.entity_id
_entity_poly.type
_entity_poly.pdbx_seq_one_letter_code
_entity_poly.pdbx_strand_id
1 'polypeptide(L)'
;MHLQQTKRGSRLSGGPQYYFHDLSEPVKIYLREKGAVQVALVTPYGATKSDYFAVSADKKLDAKHRPISGNVGHDRVQQGTAGESIGESIRFWYKLPDGDFERIDLDIDIRDEVFYLTPLKYKFAEATKHKDIRRIERPLSFTRDYASPLWTRQLVRVEKRNPGIVSWALDEICRVVKVHRPASKLAHIQETDLLRASGPLKHLGVQLGGYVGKGYDCMTDFCFLDFPIYTVPVEIKRNSAGFEYQQHKYGKHELSRAVVLCAIHGHKQMPPHIDVIELEALCTHARQFPSSSN
;
A
#
# COMPACT_ATOMS: atom_id res chain seq x y z
N MET A 1 -19.14 6.02 -8.79
CA MET A 1 -19.57 4.68 -8.36
C MET A 1 -19.32 4.52 -6.86
N HIS A 2 -20.09 3.66 -6.20
CA HIS A 2 -19.96 3.47 -4.75
C HIS A 2 -20.40 2.07 -4.32
N LEU A 3 -20.02 1.67 -3.11
CA LEU A 3 -20.58 0.53 -2.41
C LEU A 3 -21.66 0.96 -1.43
N GLN A 4 -22.74 0.19 -1.34
CA GLN A 4 -23.75 0.32 -0.27
C GLN A 4 -23.81 -0.96 0.55
N GLN A 5 -23.92 -0.80 1.87
CA GLN A 5 -24.13 -1.91 2.81
C GLN A 5 -25.62 -2.22 2.89
N THR A 6 -26.01 -3.48 2.71
CA THR A 6 -27.42 -3.85 2.59
C THR A 6 -28.10 -4.24 3.90
N LYS A 7 -27.33 -4.65 4.90
CA LYS A 7 -27.86 -5.04 6.21
C LYS A 7 -27.07 -4.33 7.31
N ARG A 8 -27.75 -3.38 7.98
CA ARG A 8 -27.25 -2.73 9.19
C ARG A 8 -27.30 -3.74 10.35
N GLY A 9 -26.35 -3.67 11.27
CA GLY A 9 -26.26 -4.58 12.42
C GLY A 9 -25.88 -6.03 12.09
N SER A 10 -25.63 -6.39 10.82
CA SER A 10 -25.25 -7.76 10.45
C SER A 10 -23.78 -8.11 10.74
N ARG A 11 -23.04 -7.22 11.41
CA ARG A 11 -21.68 -7.49 11.92
C ARG A 11 -21.65 -8.73 12.82
N LEU A 12 -22.76 -9.03 13.52
CA LEU A 12 -22.90 -10.18 14.42
C LEU A 12 -23.38 -11.47 13.72
N SER A 13 -23.83 -11.42 12.46
CA SER A 13 -24.42 -12.57 11.76
C SER A 13 -24.07 -12.58 10.27
N GLY A 14 -23.07 -13.38 9.88
CA GLY A 14 -22.70 -13.59 8.47
C GLY A 14 -22.05 -12.41 7.74
N GLY A 15 -21.84 -11.27 8.43
CA GLY A 15 -21.15 -10.09 7.92
C GLY A 15 -21.98 -9.20 6.98
N PRO A 16 -21.63 -7.91 6.85
CA PRO A 16 -22.28 -7.03 5.89
C PRO A 16 -21.92 -7.37 4.44
N GLN A 17 -22.91 -7.29 3.54
CA GLN A 17 -22.71 -7.39 2.10
C GLN A 17 -22.66 -6.00 1.48
N TYR A 18 -21.80 -5.85 0.47
CA TYR A 18 -21.58 -4.57 -0.22
C TYR A 18 -21.93 -4.71 -1.70
N TYR A 19 -22.91 -3.92 -2.14
CA TYR A 19 -23.35 -3.89 -3.53
C TYR A 19 -22.79 -2.68 -4.25
N PHE A 20 -22.42 -2.85 -5.51
CA PHE A 20 -21.99 -1.77 -6.37
C PHE A 20 -23.19 -1.00 -6.89
N HIS A 21 -23.05 0.32 -6.89
CA HIS A 21 -23.99 1.25 -7.48
C HIS A 21 -23.23 2.21 -8.41
N ASP A 22 -23.92 2.62 -9.47
CA ASP A 22 -23.41 3.56 -10.48
C ASP A 22 -22.05 3.14 -11.07
N LEU A 23 -21.86 1.82 -11.28
CA LEU A 23 -20.70 1.32 -12.03
C LEU A 23 -20.67 1.95 -13.41
N SER A 24 -19.47 2.34 -13.87
CA SER A 24 -19.29 2.82 -15.23
C SER A 24 -19.57 1.69 -16.24
N GLU A 25 -20.02 2.05 -17.44
CA GLU A 25 -20.37 1.07 -18.46
C GLU A 25 -19.20 0.12 -18.81
N PRO A 26 -17.94 0.60 -18.97
CA PRO A 26 -16.81 -0.29 -19.22
C PRO A 26 -16.60 -1.32 -18.10
N VAL A 27 -16.74 -0.93 -16.83
CA VAL A 27 -16.58 -1.83 -15.68
C VAL A 27 -17.72 -2.84 -15.63
N LYS A 28 -18.96 -2.42 -15.91
CA LYS A 28 -20.12 -3.32 -15.99
C LYS A 28 -19.93 -4.37 -17.07
N ILE A 29 -19.59 -3.95 -18.29
CA ILE A 29 -19.36 -4.85 -19.44
C ILE A 29 -18.28 -5.88 -19.09
N TYR A 30 -17.14 -5.42 -18.59
CA TYR A 30 -16.04 -6.30 -18.19
C TYR A 30 -16.46 -7.31 -17.11
N LEU A 31 -17.19 -6.86 -16.09
CA LEU A 31 -17.68 -7.73 -15.02
C LEU A 31 -18.71 -8.74 -15.52
N ARG A 32 -19.58 -8.39 -16.47
CA ARG A 32 -20.53 -9.32 -17.09
C ARG A 32 -19.83 -10.38 -17.93
N GLU A 33 -18.82 -9.98 -18.71
CA GLU A 33 -18.04 -10.90 -19.55
C GLU A 33 -17.28 -11.93 -18.71
N LYS A 34 -16.60 -11.48 -17.65
CA LYS A 34 -15.83 -12.35 -16.77
C LYS A 34 -16.70 -13.10 -15.74
N GLY A 35 -17.86 -12.56 -15.40
CA GLY A 35 -18.80 -13.07 -14.38
C GLY A 35 -18.33 -12.88 -12.93
N ALA A 36 -17.03 -13.03 -12.67
CA ALA A 36 -16.38 -12.61 -11.43
C ALA A 36 -14.95 -12.13 -11.72
N VAL A 37 -14.52 -11.10 -11.00
CA VAL A 37 -13.21 -10.48 -11.15
C VAL A 37 -12.57 -10.36 -9.77
N GLN A 38 -11.30 -10.76 -9.63
CA GLN A 38 -10.59 -10.59 -8.38
C GLN A 38 -10.48 -9.09 -8.04
N VAL A 39 -10.55 -8.78 -6.75
CA VAL A 39 -10.40 -7.42 -6.24
C VAL A 39 -9.05 -7.27 -5.54
N ALA A 40 -8.38 -6.16 -5.78
CA ALA A 40 -7.29 -5.65 -4.96
C ALA A 40 -7.79 -4.39 -4.24
N LEU A 41 -7.69 -4.37 -2.91
CA LEU A 41 -8.03 -3.17 -2.14
C LEU A 41 -6.82 -2.23 -2.13
N VAL A 42 -7.02 -0.98 -2.56
CA VAL A 42 -6.03 0.07 -2.35
C VAL A 42 -6.15 0.58 -0.91
N THR A 43 -5.04 0.49 -0.18
CA THR A 43 -4.88 0.92 1.21
C THR A 43 -4.12 2.26 1.27
N PRO A 44 -3.92 2.88 2.46
CA PRO A 44 -3.06 4.06 2.59
C PRO A 44 -1.64 3.88 2.06
N TYR A 45 -1.12 2.64 2.08
CA TYR A 45 0.21 2.30 1.59
C TYR A 45 0.22 1.83 0.14
N GLY A 46 -0.95 1.56 -0.45
CA GLY A 46 -1.03 1.00 -1.79
C GLY A 46 -1.95 -0.20 -1.92
N ALA A 47 -1.99 -0.76 -3.12
CA ALA A 47 -2.76 -1.96 -3.40
C ALA A 47 -2.22 -3.15 -2.61
N THR A 48 -3.12 -3.87 -1.96
CA THR A 48 -2.85 -5.19 -1.39
C THR A 48 -3.60 -6.23 -2.19
N LYS A 49 -3.01 -7.43 -2.31
CA LYS A 49 -3.79 -8.62 -2.66
C LYS A 49 -4.91 -8.77 -1.66
N SER A 50 -6.08 -9.13 -2.17
CA SER A 50 -7.20 -9.50 -1.34
C SER A 50 -7.91 -10.70 -1.93
N ASP A 51 -8.64 -11.39 -1.08
CA ASP A 51 -9.39 -12.58 -1.45
C ASP A 51 -10.82 -12.23 -1.87
N TYR A 52 -11.10 -10.94 -2.06
CA TYR A 52 -12.38 -10.42 -2.52
C TYR A 52 -12.57 -10.65 -4.01
N PHE A 53 -13.83 -10.83 -4.40
CA PHE A 53 -14.24 -10.85 -5.80
C PHE A 53 -15.37 -9.87 -6.03
N ALA A 54 -15.28 -9.08 -7.09
CA ALA A 54 -16.42 -8.43 -7.70
C ALA A 54 -17.19 -9.49 -8.49
N VAL A 55 -18.50 -9.62 -8.27
CA VAL A 55 -19.33 -10.66 -8.88
C VAL A 55 -20.54 -10.00 -9.52
N SER A 56 -20.85 -10.42 -10.76
CA SER A 56 -21.99 -9.89 -11.49
C SER A 56 -23.33 -10.31 -10.88
N ALA A 57 -24.38 -9.53 -11.18
CA ALA A 57 -25.74 -9.75 -10.72
C ALA A 57 -26.32 -11.14 -11.06
N ASP A 58 -25.88 -11.74 -12.17
CA ASP A 58 -26.31 -13.03 -12.71
C ASP A 58 -25.37 -14.20 -12.35
N LYS A 59 -24.40 -13.97 -11.46
CA LYS A 59 -23.41 -14.96 -11.03
C LYS A 59 -23.31 -15.07 -9.50
N LYS A 60 -22.79 -16.20 -9.06
CA LYS A 60 -22.31 -16.46 -7.70
C LYS A 60 -21.00 -17.25 -7.76
N LEU A 61 -20.23 -17.23 -6.67
CA LEU A 61 -19.06 -18.08 -6.53
C LEU A 61 -19.46 -19.48 -6.06
N ASP A 62 -18.85 -20.52 -6.65
CA ASP A 62 -18.90 -21.88 -6.12
C ASP A 62 -17.91 -22.08 -4.95
N ALA A 63 -17.85 -23.30 -4.40
CA ALA A 63 -16.93 -23.63 -3.31
C ALA A 63 -15.43 -23.53 -3.68
N LYS A 64 -15.11 -23.41 -4.98
CA LYS A 64 -13.76 -23.20 -5.51
C LYS A 64 -13.56 -21.77 -6.01
N HIS A 65 -14.44 -20.85 -5.62
CA HIS A 65 -14.41 -19.44 -6.01
C HIS A 65 -14.50 -19.20 -7.52
N ARG A 66 -15.15 -20.10 -8.25
CA ARG A 66 -15.40 -19.95 -9.69
C ARG A 66 -16.79 -19.35 -9.93
N PRO A 67 -16.95 -18.46 -10.93
CA PRO A 67 -18.25 -17.90 -11.26
C PRO A 67 -19.16 -18.97 -11.88
N ILE A 68 -20.33 -19.16 -11.28
CA ILE A 68 -21.42 -20.00 -11.78
C ILE A 68 -22.71 -19.18 -11.86
N SER A 69 -23.65 -19.61 -12.69
CA SER A 69 -24.94 -18.91 -12.84
C SER A 69 -25.69 -18.83 -11.50
N GLY A 70 -26.31 -17.68 -11.24
CA GLY A 70 -27.15 -17.46 -10.07
C GLY A 70 -28.06 -16.24 -10.26
N ASN A 71 -29.18 -16.18 -9.55
CA ASN A 71 -30.09 -15.03 -9.59
C ASN A 71 -29.94 -14.20 -8.31
N VAL A 72 -28.91 -13.35 -8.27
CA VAL A 72 -28.66 -12.48 -7.10
C VAL A 72 -29.16 -11.06 -7.32
N GLY A 73 -29.27 -10.62 -8.58
CA GLY A 73 -29.94 -9.37 -8.97
C GLY A 73 -29.10 -8.11 -8.78
N HIS A 74 -27.93 -8.19 -8.13
CA HIS A 74 -27.04 -7.05 -7.89
C HIS A 74 -25.56 -7.38 -8.06
N ASP A 75 -24.83 -6.43 -8.65
CA ASP A 75 -23.37 -6.43 -8.68
C ASP A 75 -22.84 -6.18 -7.28
N ARG A 76 -21.85 -6.96 -6.86
CA ARG A 76 -21.43 -6.96 -5.45
C ARG A 76 -20.00 -7.38 -5.26
N VAL A 77 -19.46 -7.07 -4.08
CA VAL A 77 -18.23 -7.67 -3.58
C VAL A 77 -18.58 -8.87 -2.71
N GLN A 78 -18.05 -10.04 -3.03
CA GLN A 78 -18.09 -11.24 -2.20
C GLN A 78 -16.74 -11.48 -1.53
N GLN A 79 -16.77 -12.05 -0.32
CA GLN A 79 -15.60 -12.27 0.52
C GLN A 79 -14.58 -13.25 -0.06
N GLY A 80 -15.00 -14.19 -0.91
CA GLY A 80 -14.11 -15.25 -1.39
C GLY A 80 -13.58 -16.09 -0.22
N THR A 81 -12.26 -16.06 0.04
CA THR A 81 -11.62 -16.63 1.24
C THR A 81 -11.28 -15.59 2.32
N ALA A 82 -11.62 -14.32 2.12
CA ALA A 82 -11.34 -13.28 3.09
C ALA A 82 -12.08 -13.54 4.40
N GLY A 83 -11.39 -13.31 5.53
CA GLY A 83 -11.95 -13.50 6.88
C GLY A 83 -12.98 -12.45 7.31
N GLU A 84 -13.10 -11.34 6.58
CA GLU A 84 -14.01 -10.24 6.91
C GLU A 84 -14.59 -9.60 5.63
N SER A 85 -15.60 -8.73 5.77
CA SER A 85 -16.18 -8.02 4.62
C SER A 85 -15.26 -6.92 4.12
N ILE A 86 -15.39 -6.52 2.84
CA ILE A 86 -14.55 -5.45 2.29
C ILE A 86 -14.69 -4.13 3.05
N GLY A 87 -15.88 -3.81 3.59
CA GLY A 87 -16.06 -2.61 4.41
C GLY A 87 -15.28 -2.67 5.72
N GLU A 88 -15.19 -3.83 6.36
CA GLU A 88 -14.37 -4.00 7.57
C GLU A 88 -12.89 -3.88 7.23
N SER A 89 -12.41 -4.45 6.11
CA SER A 89 -11.03 -4.24 5.67
C SER A 89 -10.74 -2.78 5.32
N ILE A 90 -11.66 -2.05 4.69
CA ILE A 90 -11.52 -0.61 4.45
C ILE A 90 -11.40 0.13 5.78
N ARG A 91 -12.26 -0.18 6.76
CA ARG A 91 -12.19 0.43 8.10
C ARG A 91 -10.84 0.14 8.76
N PHE A 92 -10.38 -1.10 8.72
CA PHE A 92 -9.12 -1.54 9.30
C PHE A 92 -7.92 -0.79 8.69
N TRP A 93 -7.78 -0.83 7.36
CA TRP A 93 -6.66 -0.22 6.65
C TRP A 93 -6.61 1.28 6.80
N TYR A 94 -7.76 1.96 6.72
CA TYR A 94 -7.82 3.41 6.81
C TYR A 94 -8.03 3.93 8.24
N LYS A 95 -8.03 3.04 9.25
CA LYS A 95 -8.32 3.36 10.66
C LYS A 95 -9.56 4.23 10.83
N LEU A 96 -10.64 3.86 10.13
CA LEU A 96 -11.91 4.56 10.24
C LEU A 96 -12.62 4.17 11.55
N PRO A 97 -13.47 5.04 12.13
CA PRO A 97 -14.25 4.70 13.31
C PRO A 97 -15.17 3.50 13.11
N ASP A 98 -15.61 2.89 14.20
CA ASP A 98 -16.68 1.91 14.18
C ASP A 98 -18.01 2.52 13.71
N GLY A 99 -18.80 1.72 13.00
CA GLY A 99 -20.10 2.11 12.50
C GLY A 99 -20.47 1.40 11.21
N ASP A 100 -21.77 1.24 10.97
CA ASP A 100 -22.26 0.71 9.70
C ASP A 100 -22.11 1.75 8.59
N PHE A 101 -21.48 1.34 7.49
CA PHE A 101 -21.39 2.19 6.31
C PHE A 101 -22.78 2.31 5.67
N GLU A 102 -23.20 3.52 5.34
CA GLU A 102 -24.29 3.72 4.38
C GLU A 102 -23.74 3.62 2.95
N ARG A 103 -22.59 4.27 2.73
CA ARG A 103 -22.02 4.47 1.41
C ARG A 103 -20.50 4.62 1.49
N ILE A 104 -19.81 3.97 0.55
CA ILE A 104 -18.38 4.15 0.34
C ILE A 104 -18.18 4.52 -1.13
N ASP A 105 -17.85 5.78 -1.40
CA ASP A 105 -17.49 6.22 -2.75
C ASP A 105 -16.11 5.66 -3.10
N LEU A 106 -15.98 5.09 -4.30
CA LEU A 106 -14.75 4.48 -4.74
C LEU A 106 -14.47 4.73 -6.22
N ASP A 107 -13.20 4.54 -6.58
CA ASP A 107 -12.72 4.43 -7.95
C ASP A 107 -12.37 2.97 -8.25
N ILE A 108 -12.51 2.57 -9.52
CA ILE A 108 -12.15 1.24 -10.00
C ILE A 108 -11.22 1.38 -11.19
N ASP A 109 -10.02 0.85 -11.05
CA ASP A 109 -9.08 0.68 -12.15
C ASP A 109 -8.94 -0.81 -12.50
N ILE A 110 -8.85 -1.12 -13.79
CA ILE A 110 -8.73 -2.49 -14.29
C ILE A 110 -7.27 -2.69 -14.73
N ARG A 111 -6.52 -3.54 -14.01
CA ARG A 111 -5.13 -3.85 -14.34
C ARG A 111 -4.90 -5.35 -14.21
N ASP A 112 -4.26 -5.94 -15.20
CA ASP A 112 -3.90 -7.37 -15.20
C ASP A 112 -5.08 -8.28 -14.81
N GLU A 113 -6.27 -7.97 -15.37
CA GLU A 113 -7.55 -8.66 -15.10
C GLU A 113 -8.07 -8.57 -13.66
N VAL A 114 -7.59 -7.61 -12.87
CA VAL A 114 -8.01 -7.37 -11.48
C VAL A 114 -8.60 -5.98 -11.32
N PHE A 115 -9.62 -5.88 -10.45
CA PHE A 115 -10.22 -4.62 -10.05
C PHE A 115 -9.50 -4.02 -8.85
N TYR A 116 -8.84 -2.88 -9.06
CA TYR A 116 -8.23 -2.09 -8.01
C TYR A 116 -9.27 -1.13 -7.44
N LEU A 117 -9.84 -1.48 -6.29
CA LEU A 117 -10.83 -0.65 -5.61
C LEU A 117 -10.12 0.38 -4.73
N THR A 118 -10.28 1.66 -5.06
CA THR A 118 -9.73 2.77 -4.28
C THR A 118 -10.83 3.51 -3.54
N PRO A 119 -10.93 3.38 -2.20
CA PRO A 119 -11.86 4.17 -1.41
C PRO A 119 -11.52 5.67 -1.51
N LEU A 120 -12.53 6.49 -1.81
CA LEU A 120 -12.40 7.94 -1.96
C LEU A 120 -13.12 8.70 -0.87
N LYS A 121 -14.30 8.24 -0.47
CA LYS A 121 -15.12 8.86 0.60
C LYS A 121 -15.95 7.80 1.29
N TYR A 122 -16.39 8.10 2.51
CA TYR A 122 -17.35 7.26 3.22
C TYR A 122 -18.40 8.10 3.93
N LYS A 123 -19.57 7.48 4.13
CA LYS A 123 -20.66 7.98 4.96
C LYS A 123 -21.19 6.83 5.82
N PHE A 124 -21.26 7.04 7.13
CA PHE A 124 -21.90 6.11 8.06
C PHE A 124 -23.41 6.34 8.10
N ALA A 125 -24.18 5.31 8.44
CA ALA A 125 -25.65 5.33 8.48
C ALA A 125 -26.23 6.43 9.38
N GLU A 126 -25.54 6.79 10.47
CA GLU A 126 -25.96 7.83 11.42
C GLU A 126 -25.38 9.21 11.10
N ALA A 127 -24.50 9.31 10.09
CA ALA A 127 -23.83 10.55 9.74
C ALA A 127 -24.58 11.30 8.65
N THR A 128 -24.66 12.63 8.78
CA THR A 128 -25.29 13.50 7.78
C THR A 128 -24.37 13.85 6.61
N LYS A 129 -23.04 13.76 6.80
CA LYS A 129 -22.04 14.19 5.82
C LYS A 129 -21.10 13.07 5.41
N HIS A 130 -20.66 13.13 4.15
CA HIS A 130 -19.54 12.34 3.65
C HIS A 130 -18.23 12.86 4.25
N LYS A 131 -17.28 11.95 4.44
CA LYS A 131 -15.90 12.24 4.83
C LYS A 131 -14.95 11.73 3.75
N ASP A 132 -13.98 12.56 3.37
CA ASP A 132 -13.00 12.22 2.35
C ASP A 132 -11.93 11.27 2.91
N ILE A 133 -11.50 10.33 2.07
CA ILE A 133 -10.36 9.45 2.29
C ILE A 133 -9.22 9.96 1.39
N ARG A 134 -8.16 10.48 2.01
CA ARG A 134 -7.04 11.06 1.26
C ARG A 134 -6.23 9.95 0.57
N ARG A 135 -6.16 10.01 -0.76
CA ARG A 135 -5.24 9.19 -1.56
C ARG A 135 -3.83 9.80 -1.55
N ILE A 136 -2.82 8.95 -1.43
CA ILE A 136 -1.42 9.29 -1.63
C ILE A 136 -0.89 8.41 -2.75
N GLU A 137 -0.41 9.01 -3.84
CA GLU A 137 -0.05 8.28 -5.06
C GLU A 137 1.17 7.37 -4.86
N ARG A 138 2.20 7.88 -4.20
CA ARG A 138 3.46 7.21 -3.89
C ARG A 138 3.71 7.20 -2.37
N PRO A 139 2.90 6.46 -1.60
CA PRO A 139 2.85 6.59 -0.14
C PRO A 139 4.14 6.17 0.56
N LEU A 140 4.92 5.25 -0.04
CA LEU A 140 6.17 4.74 0.53
C LEU A 140 7.41 5.45 -0.02
N SER A 141 7.26 6.34 -1.01
CA SER A 141 8.40 7.02 -1.62
C SER A 141 8.97 8.14 -0.75
N PHE A 142 10.29 8.16 -0.67
CA PHE A 142 11.11 9.23 -0.10
C PHE A 142 12.35 9.40 -0.98
N THR A 143 12.31 10.37 -1.89
CA THR A 143 13.41 10.75 -2.78
C THR A 143 13.72 12.23 -2.63
N ARG A 144 14.81 12.69 -3.25
CA ARG A 144 15.17 14.11 -3.27
C ARG A 144 14.05 15.01 -3.79
N ASP A 145 13.32 14.56 -4.80
CA ASP A 145 12.28 15.34 -5.47
C ASP A 145 10.89 15.13 -4.87
N TYR A 146 10.71 14.07 -4.06
CA TYR A 146 9.42 13.74 -3.50
C TYR A 146 9.53 13.03 -2.14
N ALA A 147 9.05 13.69 -1.09
CA ALA A 147 8.81 13.07 0.21
C ALA A 147 7.31 12.85 0.40
N SER A 148 6.89 11.58 0.50
CA SER A 148 5.49 11.25 0.76
C SER A 148 4.97 11.94 2.02
N PRO A 149 3.72 12.44 2.03
CA PRO A 149 3.07 12.94 3.24
C PRO A 149 3.01 11.92 4.38
N LEU A 150 3.06 10.61 4.05
CA LEU A 150 3.04 9.57 5.05
C LEU A 150 4.39 9.50 5.80
N TRP A 151 5.49 9.59 5.07
CA TRP A 151 6.84 9.69 5.63
C TRP A 151 7.01 10.94 6.49
N THR A 152 6.66 12.12 5.96
CA THR A 152 6.87 13.38 6.70
C THR A 152 6.10 13.40 8.02
N ARG A 153 4.83 12.95 8.01
CA ARG A 153 4.03 12.81 9.23
C ARG A 153 4.58 11.76 10.17
N GLN A 154 5.11 10.66 9.64
CA GLN A 154 5.72 9.60 10.44
C GLN A 154 6.95 10.12 11.18
N LEU A 155 7.87 10.81 10.50
CA LEU A 155 9.06 11.40 11.12
C LEU A 155 8.69 12.38 12.23
N VAL A 156 7.76 13.31 11.98
CA VAL A 156 7.26 14.25 13.01
C VAL A 156 6.67 13.53 14.21
N ARG A 157 5.89 12.46 13.98
CA ARG A 157 5.27 11.67 15.06
C ARG A 157 6.30 10.91 15.88
N VAL A 158 7.28 10.28 15.21
CA VAL A 158 8.36 9.54 15.85
C VAL A 158 9.18 10.49 16.73
N GLU A 159 9.55 11.65 16.22
CA GLU A 159 10.27 12.68 16.97
C GLU A 159 9.47 13.15 18.19
N LYS A 160 8.16 13.40 18.02
CA LYS A 160 7.29 13.81 19.14
C LYS A 160 7.20 12.74 20.24
N ARG A 161 7.27 11.45 19.87
CA ARG A 161 7.17 10.33 20.82
C ARG A 161 8.50 9.97 21.47
N ASN A 162 9.59 10.13 20.74
CA ASN A 162 10.94 9.83 21.21
C ASN A 162 11.90 10.89 20.65
N PRO A 163 12.01 12.05 21.30
CA PRO A 163 12.85 13.14 20.83
C PRO A 163 14.30 12.72 20.60
N GLY A 164 14.90 13.17 19.50
CA GLY A 164 16.25 12.85 19.08
C GLY A 164 16.39 11.54 18.29
N ILE A 165 15.39 10.64 18.32
CA ILE A 165 15.52 9.35 17.61
C ILE A 165 15.55 9.53 16.09
N VAL A 166 14.83 10.52 15.54
CA VAL A 166 14.85 10.78 14.10
C VAL A 166 16.21 11.29 13.70
N SER A 167 16.75 12.26 14.44
CA SER A 167 18.10 12.79 14.20
C SER A 167 19.15 11.69 14.23
N TRP A 168 19.15 10.86 15.28
CA TRP A 168 20.07 9.73 15.41
C TRP A 168 19.93 8.73 14.26
N ALA A 169 18.70 8.32 13.92
CA ALA A 169 18.47 7.34 12.87
C ALA A 169 18.95 7.85 11.51
N LEU A 170 18.66 9.12 11.19
CA LEU A 170 19.12 9.73 9.95
C LEU A 170 20.65 9.87 9.92
N ASP A 171 21.30 10.21 11.03
CA ASP A 171 22.76 10.27 11.12
C ASP A 171 23.43 8.91 10.83
N GLU A 172 22.89 7.82 11.38
CA GLU A 172 23.38 6.47 11.10
C GLU A 172 23.18 6.08 9.63
N ILE A 173 22.01 6.39 9.05
CA ILE A 173 21.76 6.21 7.61
C ILE A 173 22.81 6.98 6.79
N CYS A 174 23.18 8.20 7.21
CA CYS A 174 24.20 8.98 6.51
C CYS A 174 25.59 8.43 6.57
N ARG A 175 25.94 7.68 7.61
CA ARG A 175 27.21 6.96 7.64
C ARG A 175 27.25 5.86 6.60
N VAL A 176 26.13 5.18 6.35
CA VAL A 176 26.01 4.19 5.28
C VAL A 176 26.12 4.87 3.91
N VAL A 177 25.34 5.92 3.66
CA VAL A 177 25.35 6.65 2.37
C VAL A 177 26.74 7.17 2.01
N LYS A 178 27.48 7.73 2.98
CA LYS A 178 28.85 8.26 2.74
C LYS A 178 29.78 7.23 2.10
N VAL A 179 29.63 5.96 2.46
CA VAL A 179 30.45 4.84 1.96
C VAL A 179 30.07 4.45 0.53
N HIS A 180 28.87 4.81 0.07
CA HIS A 180 28.33 4.43 -1.25
C HIS A 180 28.28 5.55 -2.28
N ARG A 181 28.67 6.77 -1.90
CA ARG A 181 28.76 7.93 -2.81
C ARG A 181 29.60 7.66 -4.06
N PRO A 182 29.41 8.39 -5.17
CA PRO A 182 30.12 8.11 -6.43
C PRO A 182 31.65 8.10 -6.32
N ALA A 183 32.21 8.87 -5.37
CA ALA A 183 33.65 8.88 -5.09
C ALA A 183 34.18 7.60 -4.41
N SER A 184 33.31 6.70 -3.96
CA SER A 184 33.69 5.43 -3.35
C SER A 184 33.91 4.33 -4.40
N LYS A 185 34.87 3.43 -4.13
CA LYS A 185 35.22 2.30 -5.01
C LYS A 185 34.29 1.08 -4.86
N LEU A 186 33.27 1.12 -4.01
CA LEU A 186 32.41 -0.03 -3.74
C LEU A 186 31.36 -0.22 -4.82
N ALA A 187 31.43 -1.30 -5.59
CA ALA A 187 30.52 -1.53 -6.71
C ALA A 187 29.06 -1.84 -6.30
N HIS A 188 28.86 -2.49 -5.15
CA HIS A 188 27.56 -3.02 -4.70
C HIS A 188 27.29 -2.72 -3.22
N ILE A 189 26.02 -2.75 -2.82
CA ILE A 189 25.63 -2.73 -1.39
C ILE A 189 26.04 -4.05 -0.75
N GLN A 190 26.69 -4.00 0.41
CA GLN A 190 27.03 -5.20 1.18
C GLN A 190 25.93 -5.50 2.23
N GLU A 191 25.82 -6.75 2.64
CA GLU A 191 24.89 -7.17 3.70
C GLU A 191 25.14 -6.41 5.02
N THR A 192 26.39 -6.09 5.32
CA THR A 192 26.77 -5.27 6.48
C THR A 192 26.18 -3.86 6.43
N ASP A 193 26.08 -3.26 5.24
CA ASP A 193 25.45 -1.94 5.07
C ASP A 193 23.95 -2.00 5.36
N LEU A 194 23.30 -3.09 4.96
CA LEU A 194 21.90 -3.35 5.25
C LEU A 194 21.64 -3.55 6.72
N LEU A 195 22.47 -4.35 7.39
CA LEU A 195 22.37 -4.54 8.84
C LEU A 195 22.51 -3.21 9.58
N ARG A 196 23.43 -2.34 9.13
CA ARG A 196 23.63 -1.00 9.69
C ARG A 196 22.45 -0.06 9.44
N ALA A 197 21.81 -0.13 8.27
CA ALA A 197 20.64 0.69 7.96
C ALA A 197 19.35 0.16 8.60
N SER A 198 19.27 -1.16 8.86
CA SER A 198 18.04 -1.83 9.33
C SER A 198 17.54 -1.30 10.67
N GLY A 199 18.43 -1.13 11.66
CA GLY A 199 18.10 -0.59 12.98
C GLY A 199 17.52 0.82 12.91
N PRO A 200 18.25 1.78 12.32
CA PRO A 200 17.74 3.14 12.06
C PRO A 200 16.40 3.17 11.31
N LEU A 201 16.28 2.41 10.21
CA LEU A 201 15.04 2.33 9.43
C LEU A 201 13.86 1.80 10.27
N LYS A 202 14.11 0.82 11.15
CA LYS A 202 13.09 0.28 12.05
C LYS A 202 12.52 1.35 12.98
N HIS A 203 13.36 2.24 13.51
CA HIS A 203 12.89 3.37 14.32
C HIS A 203 12.00 4.34 13.54
N LEU A 204 12.20 4.44 12.22
CA LEU A 204 11.38 5.25 11.33
C LEU A 204 10.10 4.53 10.85
N GLY A 205 9.91 3.26 11.23
CA GLY A 205 8.74 2.45 10.87
C GLY A 205 8.95 1.55 9.64
N VAL A 206 10.20 1.26 9.25
CA VAL A 206 10.55 0.37 8.15
C VAL A 206 11.39 -0.79 8.68
N GLN A 207 10.80 -1.97 8.80
CA GLN A 207 11.47 -3.15 9.33
C GLN A 207 11.83 -4.10 8.18
N LEU A 208 13.10 -4.06 7.77
CA LEU A 208 13.65 -4.96 6.76
C LEU A 208 13.61 -6.41 7.25
N GLY A 209 13.11 -7.32 6.41
CA GLY A 209 13.17 -8.75 6.68
C GLY A 209 14.52 -9.38 6.32
N GLY A 210 14.60 -10.70 6.52
CA GLY A 210 15.79 -11.48 6.15
C GLY A 210 16.03 -11.50 4.64
N TYR A 211 17.30 -11.53 4.25
CA TYR A 211 17.71 -11.59 2.85
C TYR A 211 17.42 -12.98 2.26
N VAL A 212 16.68 -13.05 1.15
CA VAL A 212 16.25 -14.35 0.57
C VAL A 212 17.09 -14.80 -0.63
N GLY A 213 17.96 -13.95 -1.18
CA GLY A 213 18.95 -14.28 -2.22
C GLY A 213 18.39 -14.66 -3.60
N LYS A 214 17.06 -14.77 -3.75
CA LYS A 214 16.35 -15.00 -5.01
C LYS A 214 15.06 -14.19 -5.05
N GLY A 215 14.82 -13.47 -6.15
CA GLY A 215 13.63 -12.64 -6.30
C GLY A 215 13.89 -11.23 -5.77
N TYR A 216 13.04 -10.76 -4.86
CA TYR A 216 13.32 -9.56 -4.09
C TYR A 216 14.38 -9.85 -3.04
N ASP A 217 15.08 -8.82 -2.61
CA ASP A 217 16.10 -8.95 -1.59
C ASP A 217 15.49 -9.31 -0.23
N CYS A 218 14.37 -8.69 0.15
CA CYS A 218 13.65 -9.04 1.38
C CYS A 218 12.15 -8.65 1.35
N MET A 219 11.36 -9.27 2.21
CA MET A 219 10.02 -8.78 2.58
C MET A 219 10.15 -7.80 3.73
N THR A 220 9.55 -6.62 3.63
CA THR A 220 9.70 -5.54 4.60
C THR A 220 8.35 -5.09 5.12
N ASP A 221 8.29 -4.87 6.42
CA ASP A 221 7.11 -4.36 7.11
C ASP A 221 7.19 -2.84 7.24
N PHE A 222 6.13 -2.17 6.79
CA PHE A 222 5.92 -0.74 6.98
C PHE A 222 4.87 -0.51 8.05
N CYS A 223 5.21 0.30 9.06
CA CYS A 223 4.32 0.66 10.16
C CYS A 223 4.37 2.18 10.39
N PHE A 224 3.63 2.91 9.55
CA PHE A 224 3.55 4.37 9.62
C PHE A 224 2.28 4.82 10.35
N LEU A 225 2.46 5.83 11.21
CA LEU A 225 1.42 6.46 12.01
C LEU A 225 0.72 5.45 12.94
N ASP A 226 -0.57 5.27 12.73
CA ASP A 226 -1.41 4.28 13.40
C ASP A 226 -1.96 3.27 12.39
N PHE A 227 -1.56 3.31 11.12
CA PHE A 227 -2.08 2.38 10.12
C PHE A 227 -1.59 0.95 10.39
N PRO A 228 -2.34 -0.07 9.93
CA PRO A 228 -1.88 -1.46 10.03
C PRO A 228 -0.50 -1.68 9.39
N ILE A 229 0.16 -2.78 9.78
CA ILE A 229 1.41 -3.19 9.16
C ILE A 229 1.15 -3.54 7.69
N TYR A 230 1.97 -3.00 6.80
CA TYR A 230 1.93 -3.29 5.37
C TYR A 230 3.23 -3.96 4.94
N THR A 231 3.13 -5.23 4.58
CA THR A 231 4.28 -6.04 4.17
C THR A 231 4.41 -6.01 2.66
N VAL A 232 5.57 -5.56 2.16
CA VAL A 232 5.86 -5.51 0.72
C VAL A 232 7.25 -5.99 0.39
N PRO A 233 7.44 -6.50 -0.83
CA PRO A 233 8.76 -6.81 -1.31
C PRO A 233 9.62 -5.54 -1.49
N VAL A 234 10.89 -5.66 -1.11
CA VAL A 234 11.89 -4.61 -1.24
C VAL A 234 13.10 -5.12 -2.01
N GLU A 235 13.51 -4.34 -3.00
CA GLU A 235 14.78 -4.50 -3.70
C GLU A 235 15.78 -3.47 -3.17
N ILE A 236 16.99 -3.90 -2.87
CA ILE A 236 18.07 -3.08 -2.36
C ILE A 236 19.08 -2.84 -3.48
N LYS A 237 19.37 -1.57 -3.78
CA LYS A 237 20.32 -1.21 -4.83
C LYS A 237 21.25 -0.09 -4.40
N ARG A 238 22.52 -0.10 -4.85
CA ARG A 238 23.38 1.08 -4.68
C ARG A 238 22.81 2.28 -5.45
N ASN A 239 22.51 2.07 -6.73
CA ASN A 239 21.86 3.03 -7.60
C ASN A 239 20.59 2.39 -8.16
N SER A 240 19.47 3.10 -8.15
CA SER A 240 18.22 2.60 -8.73
C SER A 240 18.23 2.50 -10.27
N ALA A 241 19.25 3.06 -10.94
CA ALA A 241 19.44 2.88 -12.38
C ALA A 241 19.67 1.40 -12.74
N GLY A 242 19.00 0.90 -13.77
CA GLY A 242 19.08 -0.51 -14.20
C GLY A 242 18.01 -1.44 -13.61
N PHE A 243 16.99 -0.89 -12.94
CA PHE A 243 15.85 -1.64 -12.42
C PHE A 243 14.86 -2.12 -13.52
N GLU A 244 15.27 -2.29 -14.78
CA GLU A 244 14.35 -2.54 -15.91
C GLU A 244 13.82 -3.99 -15.95
N TYR A 245 14.70 -4.98 -15.80
CA TYR A 245 14.32 -6.40 -15.85
C TYR A 245 13.31 -6.78 -14.76
N GLN A 246 13.47 -6.17 -13.59
CA GLN A 246 12.65 -6.38 -12.41
C GLN A 246 11.26 -5.75 -12.56
N GLN A 247 11.14 -4.59 -13.21
CA GLN A 247 9.84 -3.97 -13.52
C GLN A 247 8.91 -4.91 -14.32
N HIS A 248 9.46 -5.70 -15.25
CA HIS A 248 8.66 -6.65 -16.04
C HIS A 248 8.24 -7.90 -15.28
N LYS A 249 9.05 -8.33 -14.30
CA LYS A 249 8.72 -9.43 -13.39
C LYS A 249 7.63 -9.01 -12.40
N TYR A 250 7.64 -7.75 -12.01
CA TYR A 250 6.85 -7.19 -10.92
C TYR A 250 5.66 -6.40 -11.47
N GLY A 251 4.52 -7.09 -11.64
CA GLY A 251 3.25 -6.52 -12.08
C GLY A 251 2.23 -7.58 -12.51
N LYS A 252 2.68 -8.62 -13.23
CA LYS A 252 1.77 -9.61 -13.85
C LYS A 252 1.07 -10.56 -12.89
N HIS A 253 1.69 -10.90 -11.75
CA HIS A 253 1.17 -11.92 -10.82
C HIS A 253 1.17 -11.49 -9.36
N GLU A 254 1.82 -10.36 -9.06
CA GLU A 254 1.95 -9.80 -7.73
C GLU A 254 1.28 -8.44 -7.73
N LEU A 255 -0.04 -8.45 -7.48
CA LEU A 255 -0.93 -7.27 -7.40
C LEU A 255 -0.51 -6.22 -6.34
N SER A 256 0.64 -6.43 -5.70
CA SER A 256 1.21 -5.64 -4.60
C SER A 256 2.18 -4.58 -5.12
N ARG A 257 2.28 -3.47 -4.38
CA ARG A 257 3.37 -2.53 -4.56
C ARG A 257 4.72 -3.17 -4.23
N ALA A 258 5.78 -2.69 -4.85
CA ALA A 258 7.16 -3.00 -4.50
C ALA A 258 7.93 -1.72 -4.14
N VAL A 259 9.01 -1.85 -3.38
CA VAL A 259 9.85 -0.71 -3.03
C VAL A 259 11.29 -0.96 -3.48
N VAL A 260 11.91 0.06 -4.06
CA VAL A 260 13.37 0.09 -4.25
C VAL A 260 13.98 0.91 -3.13
N LEU A 261 14.76 0.27 -2.27
CA LEU A 261 15.60 0.92 -1.28
C LEU A 261 16.98 1.14 -1.89
N CYS A 262 17.38 2.40 -2.09
CA CYS A 262 18.67 2.70 -2.70
C CYS A 262 19.48 3.76 -1.99
N ALA A 263 20.81 3.68 -2.12
CA ALA A 263 21.69 4.72 -1.61
C ALA A 263 21.48 6.04 -2.38
N ILE A 264 21.43 5.96 -3.71
CA ILE A 264 21.28 7.10 -4.62
C ILE A 264 20.19 6.76 -5.64
N HIS A 265 19.21 7.66 -5.82
CA HIS A 265 18.19 7.51 -6.84
C HIS A 265 18.65 8.12 -8.16
N GLY A 266 18.62 7.33 -9.23
CA GLY A 266 19.00 7.75 -10.58
C GLY A 266 18.04 7.30 -11.68
N HIS A 267 16.87 6.77 -11.31
CA HIS A 267 15.89 6.27 -12.27
C HIS A 267 15.00 7.41 -12.76
N LYS A 268 14.88 7.61 -14.08
CA LYS A 268 14.17 8.76 -14.65
C LYS A 268 12.65 8.71 -14.43
N GLN A 269 12.06 7.53 -14.53
CA GLN A 269 10.61 7.34 -14.41
C GLN A 269 10.30 5.99 -13.76
N MET A 270 9.82 5.99 -12.53
CA MET A 270 9.40 4.74 -11.86
C MET A 270 7.97 4.36 -12.27
N PRO A 271 7.66 3.07 -12.42
CA PRO A 271 6.28 2.62 -12.62
C PRO A 271 5.37 3.03 -11.44
N PRO A 272 4.07 3.24 -11.67
CA PRO A 272 3.15 3.76 -10.64
C PRO A 272 3.02 2.92 -9.37
N HIS A 273 3.28 1.61 -9.45
CA HIS A 273 3.20 0.67 -8.33
C HIS A 273 4.54 0.43 -7.62
N ILE A 274 5.58 1.17 -7.99
CA ILE A 274 6.92 1.03 -7.42
C ILE A 274 7.30 2.31 -6.73
N ASP A 275 7.48 2.21 -5.42
CA ASP A 275 7.95 3.29 -4.57
C ASP A 275 9.47 3.25 -4.41
N VAL A 276 10.09 4.39 -4.13
CA VAL A 276 11.54 4.48 -3.94
C VAL A 276 11.89 5.14 -2.62
N ILE A 277 12.75 4.50 -1.84
CA ILE A 277 13.35 5.08 -0.64
C ILE A 277 14.82 5.34 -0.97
N GLU A 278 15.18 6.62 -1.04
CA GLU A 278 16.54 7.08 -1.28
C GLU A 278 17.20 7.49 0.05
N LEU A 279 18.23 6.75 0.44
CA LEU A 279 18.95 7.03 1.69
C LEU A 279 19.66 8.39 1.65
N GLU A 280 20.19 8.83 0.50
CA GLU A 280 20.79 10.17 0.38
C GLU A 280 19.75 11.30 0.54
N ALA A 281 18.50 11.08 0.15
CA ALA A 281 17.42 12.03 0.39
C ALA A 281 17.12 12.14 1.88
N LEU A 282 17.03 11.00 2.59
CA LEU A 282 16.90 10.97 4.05
C LEU A 282 18.03 11.75 4.74
N CYS A 283 19.25 11.65 4.22
CA CYS A 283 20.38 12.43 4.72
C CYS A 283 20.32 13.91 4.48
N THR A 284 19.81 14.31 3.32
CA THR A 284 19.58 15.72 3.03
C THR A 284 18.51 16.27 3.95
N HIS A 285 17.47 15.48 4.22
CA HIS A 285 16.43 15.82 5.18
C HIS A 285 16.95 15.97 6.61
N ALA A 286 17.88 15.11 7.05
CA ALA A 286 18.50 15.19 8.38
C ALA A 286 19.07 16.58 8.70
N ARG A 287 19.68 17.23 7.70
CA ARG A 287 20.27 18.57 7.85
C ARG A 287 19.24 19.68 8.02
N GLN A 288 18.00 19.42 7.62
CA GLN A 288 16.89 20.37 7.64
C GLN A 288 15.90 20.07 8.76
N PHE A 289 15.94 18.86 9.30
CA PHE A 289 15.08 18.47 10.41
C PHE A 289 15.48 19.28 11.64
N PRO A 290 14.54 19.95 12.32
CA PRO A 290 14.88 20.74 13.50
C PRO A 290 15.49 19.81 14.54
N SER A 291 16.80 19.93 14.74
CA SER A 291 17.47 19.28 15.86
C SER A 291 16.83 19.84 17.11
N SER A 292 16.29 18.98 17.96
CA SER A 292 15.93 19.32 19.33
C SER A 292 17.22 19.70 20.05
N SER A 293 17.61 20.97 19.92
CA SER A 293 18.67 21.59 20.69
C SER A 293 18.19 21.58 22.14
N ASN A 294 18.82 20.73 22.96
CA ASN A 294 18.96 21.01 24.38
C ASN A 294 20.21 21.85 24.57
#